data_AF-A0AAV0CN05-F1
#
_entry.id   AF-A0AAV0CN05-F1
#
_cell.length_a   1.000
_cell.length_b   1.000
_cell.length_c   1.000
_cell.angle_alpha   90.00
_cell.angle_beta   90.00
_cell.angle_gamma   90.00
#
_symmetry.space_group_name_H-M   'P 1'
#
loop_
_entity.id
_entity.type
_entity.pdbx_description
1 polymer ?
#
loop_
_entity_poly.entity_id
_entity_poly.type
_entity_poly.pdbx_seq_one_letter_code
_entity_poly.pdbx_strand_id
1 'polypeptide(L)'
;MAVKISLSSSISFLNPLQKTFSVLSTNKKMSSWSCPACTFINPPSQKSTCLICLSPASTPPAKPKWPCTACTLLNPFPSQRCEACGTRAPAASLSTLLDTEDDDDPQSVGTVFLPLRHCQNSGKSAPIEVEDDDTTISDTGYGSGMDTSEESMAGNGGKKRKRLGEQVVVEDDDGVGFRNANTGKNVVIESLDDDIEQAHSSTWLDKRESRALKILTYNVWFREELELHKRMEAISDLIELHSPDIICFQEVTPRIYDIFQGCRWWKVYRCSVPSDLAFSRPYFCMQLTKLSVKNFSCKPFGNSIMGRELCVAEIEVEKEMRLVVATSHLESPSPAPPKWDQMFSEERVAQAKESINLLDQHPNVIFCGDMNWDDKLDGPFPLKDGWVDAWSELRSGEVGYTYDTKTNQMLSGNRSLQKRLDRFLCSLKDFRIHKIEMIGKDQISGLSYCKEKKTRNAVKKLMLPVLPSDHYGLLLEILRL
;
A
#
# COMPACT_ATOMS: atom_id res chain seq x y z
N MET A 1 29.76 11.30 -57.79
CA MET A 1 30.55 12.52 -58.06
C MET A 1 29.75 13.70 -57.52
N ALA A 2 30.12 14.21 -56.34
CA ALA A 2 30.69 15.56 -56.12
C ALA A 2 29.78 16.68 -56.66
N VAL A 3 29.32 17.64 -55.83
CA VAL A 3 30.15 18.76 -55.33
C VAL A 3 29.74 19.20 -53.91
N LYS A 4 30.78 19.40 -53.07
CA LYS A 4 30.79 20.14 -51.79
C LYS A 4 30.70 21.64 -52.04
N ILE A 5 30.02 22.39 -51.17
CA ILE A 5 30.42 23.77 -50.83
C ILE A 5 30.32 23.97 -49.32
N SER A 6 31.47 24.28 -48.73
CA SER A 6 31.67 24.90 -47.42
C SER A 6 32.15 26.32 -47.68
N LEU A 7 31.66 27.29 -46.92
CA LEU A 7 32.37 28.55 -46.69
C LEU A 7 32.22 28.96 -45.22
N SER A 8 33.39 29.17 -44.63
CA SER A 8 33.69 29.64 -43.28
C SER A 8 33.65 31.16 -43.18
N SER A 9 33.44 31.70 -41.97
CA SER A 9 34.09 32.95 -41.57
C SER A 9 34.10 33.14 -40.04
N SER A 10 35.32 33.22 -39.52
CA SER A 10 35.73 33.58 -38.16
C SER A 10 35.46 35.06 -37.85
N ILE A 11 35.34 35.45 -36.57
CA ILE A 11 35.89 36.71 -36.01
C ILE A 11 36.01 36.55 -34.48
N SER A 12 37.14 37.02 -33.96
CA SER A 12 37.67 36.90 -32.60
C SER A 12 37.54 38.20 -31.79
N PHE A 13 37.32 38.01 -30.48
CA PHE A 13 37.71 38.81 -29.29
C PHE A 13 37.58 40.34 -29.27
N LEU A 14 36.81 40.85 -28.30
CA LEU A 14 37.10 42.04 -27.49
C LEU A 14 36.39 41.94 -26.11
N ASN A 15 37.17 41.92 -25.02
CA ASN A 15 36.70 42.13 -23.64
C ASN A 15 36.54 43.64 -23.37
N PRO A 16 35.60 44.04 -22.49
CA PRO A 16 36.04 44.98 -21.45
C PRO A 16 35.40 44.77 -20.07
N LEU A 17 36.29 44.85 -19.06
CA LEU A 17 36.16 45.53 -17.77
C LEU A 17 35.15 44.99 -16.73
N GLN A 18 35.74 44.33 -15.73
CA GLN A 18 35.22 44.18 -14.37
C GLN A 18 34.85 45.54 -13.78
N LYS A 19 33.58 45.69 -13.38
CA LYS A 19 33.15 46.67 -12.36
C LYS A 19 32.63 45.91 -11.15
N THR A 20 33.39 45.99 -10.07
CA THR A 20 33.00 45.64 -8.72
C THR A 20 31.89 46.59 -8.27
N PHE A 21 30.68 46.07 -8.05
CA PHE A 21 29.63 46.75 -7.30
C PHE A 21 29.36 45.97 -6.02
N SER A 22 29.74 46.57 -4.89
CA SER A 22 29.29 46.19 -3.56
C SER A 22 27.82 46.57 -3.41
N VAL A 23 26.93 45.57 -3.47
CA VAL A 23 25.53 45.73 -3.06
C VAL A 23 25.34 44.91 -1.80
N LEU A 24 25.07 45.61 -0.69
CA LEU A 24 24.55 45.04 0.56
C LEU A 24 23.23 44.32 0.24
N SER A 25 23.31 43.03 -0.03
CA SER A 25 22.14 42.18 -0.22
C SER A 25 21.68 41.69 1.14
N THR A 26 20.63 42.32 1.65
CA THR A 26 19.84 41.77 2.76
C THR A 26 19.21 40.47 2.27
N ASN A 27 19.82 39.35 2.65
CA ASN A 27 19.35 38.00 2.37
C ASN A 27 18.00 37.74 3.06
N LYS A 28 16.91 38.25 2.49
CA LYS A 28 15.59 37.65 2.68
C LYS A 28 15.55 36.42 1.79
N LYS A 29 15.80 35.25 2.39
CA LYS A 29 15.45 33.95 1.78
C LYS A 29 13.99 34.02 1.34
N MET A 30 13.76 34.26 0.05
CA MET A 30 12.43 34.11 -0.53
C MET A 30 12.21 32.60 -0.70
N SER A 31 11.34 32.06 0.13
CA SER A 31 10.92 30.66 0.02
C SER A 31 10.11 30.46 -1.26
N SER A 32 10.39 29.38 -1.98
CA SER A 32 9.48 28.84 -2.97
C SER A 32 8.09 28.66 -2.35
N TRP A 33 7.02 28.86 -3.13
CA TRP A 33 5.65 28.78 -2.63
C TRP A 33 4.86 27.72 -3.39
N SER A 34 4.07 26.93 -2.66
CA SER A 34 3.19 25.91 -3.24
C SER A 34 1.90 26.57 -3.73
N CYS A 35 1.50 26.28 -4.97
CA CYS A 35 0.25 26.76 -5.52
C CYS A 35 -0.95 26.17 -4.76
N PRO A 36 -1.91 26.98 -4.28
CA PRO A 36 -3.07 26.44 -3.55
C PRO A 36 -4.03 25.64 -4.44
N ALA A 37 -3.98 25.80 -5.77
CA ALA A 37 -4.87 25.10 -6.70
C ALA A 37 -4.29 23.77 -7.20
N CYS A 38 -2.98 23.72 -7.51
CA CYS A 38 -2.35 22.52 -8.09
C CYS A 38 -1.14 22.02 -7.28
N THR A 39 -0.84 22.63 -6.14
CA THR A 39 0.27 22.28 -5.22
C THR A 39 1.69 22.42 -5.76
N PHE A 40 1.87 22.74 -7.04
CA PHE A 40 3.16 22.98 -7.67
C PHE A 40 4.01 24.00 -6.89
N ILE A 41 5.28 23.65 -6.65
CA ILE A 41 6.23 24.51 -5.94
C ILE A 41 6.83 25.50 -6.93
N ASN A 42 6.32 26.72 -6.91
CA ASN A 42 6.81 27.81 -7.75
C ASN A 42 8.18 28.29 -7.26
N PRO A 43 9.14 28.50 -8.19
CA PRO A 43 10.47 28.98 -7.83
C PRO A 43 10.40 30.42 -7.28
N PRO A 44 11.40 30.86 -6.49
CA PRO A 44 11.41 32.18 -5.86
C PRO A 44 11.33 33.36 -6.84
N SER A 45 11.69 33.14 -8.12
CA SER A 45 11.58 34.12 -9.20
C SER A 45 10.12 34.41 -9.59
N GLN A 46 9.20 33.48 -9.35
CA GLN A 46 7.80 33.58 -9.73
C GLN A 46 6.95 34.14 -8.58
N LYS A 47 6.44 35.37 -8.74
CA LYS A 47 5.89 36.15 -7.62
C LYS A 47 4.36 36.26 -7.57
N SER A 48 3.66 36.13 -8.69
CA SER A 48 2.23 36.52 -8.77
C SER A 48 1.30 35.41 -9.27
N THR A 49 1.76 34.48 -10.10
CA THR A 49 0.94 33.40 -10.67
C THR A 49 1.71 32.09 -10.77
N CYS A 50 1.01 30.96 -10.70
CA CYS A 50 1.61 29.63 -10.82
C CYS A 50 2.15 29.38 -12.24
N LEU A 51 3.36 28.83 -12.38
CA LEU A 51 3.94 28.49 -13.69
C LEU A 51 3.19 27.37 -14.43
N ILE A 52 2.45 26.54 -13.69
CA ILE A 52 1.75 25.37 -14.27
C ILE A 52 0.30 25.70 -14.61
N CYS A 53 -0.45 26.26 -13.67
CA CYS A 53 -1.89 26.47 -13.82
C CYS A 53 -2.31 27.94 -13.88
N LEU A 54 -1.35 28.88 -13.86
CA LEU A 54 -1.55 30.34 -13.90
C LEU A 54 -2.38 30.93 -12.75
N SER A 55 -2.78 30.12 -11.76
CA SER A 55 -3.54 30.58 -10.59
C SER A 55 -2.71 31.55 -9.75
N PRO A 56 -3.33 32.62 -9.20
CA PRO A 56 -2.61 33.66 -8.46
C PRO A 56 -2.01 33.14 -7.15
N ALA A 57 -0.89 33.74 -6.74
CA ALA A 57 -0.27 33.49 -5.45
C ALA A 57 -1.18 33.98 -4.32
N SER A 58 -1.50 33.12 -3.35
CA SER A 58 -2.29 33.51 -2.19
C SER A 58 -1.48 34.43 -1.28
N THR A 59 -2.10 35.54 -0.84
CA THR A 59 -1.56 36.34 0.26
C THR A 59 -1.52 35.49 1.54
N PRO A 60 -0.47 35.60 2.37
CA PRO A 60 -0.37 34.76 3.57
C PRO A 60 -1.54 35.06 4.52
N PRO A 61 -2.21 34.03 5.08
CA PRO A 61 -3.29 34.25 6.04
C PRO A 61 -2.72 34.90 7.31
N ALA A 62 -3.45 35.86 7.86
CA ALA A 62 -3.10 36.50 9.12
C ALA A 62 -3.01 35.44 10.23
N LYS A 63 -1.94 35.48 11.03
CA LYS A 63 -1.73 34.58 12.18
C LYS A 63 -2.95 34.62 13.12
N PRO A 64 -3.40 33.48 13.68
CA PRO A 64 -4.54 33.45 14.58
C PRO A 64 -4.29 34.29 15.83
N LYS A 65 -5.31 35.03 16.27
CA LYS A 65 -5.33 35.88 17.47
C LYS A 65 -6.55 35.53 18.32
N TRP A 66 -6.46 35.69 19.63
CA TRP A 66 -7.58 35.51 20.56
C TRP A 66 -8.00 36.85 21.19
N PRO A 67 -9.30 37.15 21.28
CA PRO A 67 -9.78 38.36 21.95
C PRO A 67 -9.75 38.17 23.48
N CYS A 68 -9.20 39.14 24.19
CA CYS A 68 -9.21 39.15 25.64
C CYS A 68 -10.63 39.28 26.19
N THR A 69 -11.04 38.39 27.10
CA THR A 69 -12.38 38.43 27.71
C THR A 69 -12.61 39.65 28.60
N ALA A 70 -11.54 40.24 29.16
CA ALA A 70 -11.63 41.42 30.01
C ALA A 70 -11.56 42.77 29.24
N CYS A 71 -10.73 42.88 28.20
CA CYS A 71 -10.47 44.16 27.54
C CYS A 71 -10.51 44.10 26.01
N THR A 72 -11.02 43.00 25.44
CA THR A 72 -11.24 42.74 24.00
C THR A 72 -10.02 42.83 23.08
N LEU A 73 -8.83 43.13 23.61
CA LEU A 73 -7.58 43.17 22.85
C LEU A 73 -7.32 41.83 22.15
N LEU A 74 -6.98 41.88 20.87
CA LEU A 74 -6.62 40.71 20.07
C LEU A 74 -5.14 40.34 20.30
N ASN A 75 -4.93 39.35 21.15
CA ASN A 75 -3.62 38.85 21.51
C ASN A 75 -3.15 37.75 20.55
N PRO A 76 -1.84 37.62 20.28
CA PRO A 76 -1.31 36.48 19.54
C PRO A 76 -1.69 35.15 20.19
N PHE A 77 -2.03 34.14 19.39
CA PHE A 77 -2.39 32.79 19.89
C PHE A 77 -1.38 32.14 20.87
N PRO A 78 -0.04 32.31 20.74
CA PRO A 78 0.90 31.74 21.71
C PRO A 78 0.87 32.44 23.08
N SER A 79 0.30 33.64 23.17
CA SER A 79 0.31 34.44 24.40
C SER A 79 -0.72 33.90 25.39
N GLN A 80 -0.24 33.38 26.52
CA GLN A 80 -1.07 32.82 27.60
C GLN A 80 -1.78 33.88 28.45
N ARG A 81 -1.39 35.15 28.28
CA ARG A 81 -1.93 36.31 29.01
C ARG A 81 -2.09 37.49 28.07
N CYS A 82 -3.12 38.30 28.31
CA CYS A 82 -3.35 39.54 27.58
C CYS A 82 -2.23 40.54 27.85
N GLU A 83 -1.70 41.16 26.80
CA GLU A 83 -0.60 42.13 26.90
C GLU A 83 -1.02 43.42 27.61
N ALA A 84 -2.28 43.85 27.46
CA ALA A 84 -2.76 45.08 28.07
C ALA A 84 -3.21 44.94 29.53
N CYS A 85 -3.72 43.78 29.94
CA CYS A 85 -4.37 43.64 31.25
C CYS A 85 -4.00 42.36 32.02
N GLY A 86 -3.18 41.48 31.46
CA GLY A 86 -2.70 40.27 32.14
C GLY A 86 -3.71 39.14 32.30
N THR A 87 -4.96 39.32 31.84
CA THR A 87 -6.02 38.30 31.86
C THR A 87 -5.58 37.05 31.10
N ARG A 88 -5.76 35.87 31.69
CA ARG A 88 -5.38 34.59 31.06
C ARG A 88 -6.26 34.28 29.85
N ALA A 89 -5.68 33.61 28.86
CA ALA A 89 -6.43 33.11 27.71
C ALA A 89 -7.50 32.09 28.18
N PRO A 90 -8.71 32.09 27.59
CA PRO A 90 -9.76 31.14 27.95
C PRO A 90 -9.38 29.69 27.64
N ALA A 91 -9.68 28.77 28.58
CA ALA A 91 -9.31 27.34 28.50
C ALA A 91 -9.88 26.61 27.27
N ALA A 92 -10.97 27.12 26.68
CA ALA A 92 -11.53 26.62 25.43
C ALA A 92 -10.57 26.71 24.23
N SER A 93 -9.50 27.52 24.31
CA SER A 93 -8.46 27.57 23.27
C SER A 93 -7.34 26.52 23.43
N LEU A 94 -7.33 25.78 24.55
CA LEU A 94 -6.28 24.81 24.90
C LEU A 94 -6.81 23.37 25.07
N SER A 95 -8.13 23.19 25.22
CA SER A 95 -8.76 21.89 25.47
C SER A 95 -9.18 21.09 24.22
N THR A 96 -9.03 21.59 22.99
CA THR A 96 -9.44 20.82 21.79
C THR A 96 -8.46 19.69 21.39
N LEU A 97 -7.50 19.31 22.24
CA LEU A 97 -6.51 18.28 21.88
C LEU A 97 -6.25 17.18 22.91
N LEU A 98 -6.99 17.09 24.02
CA LEU A 98 -6.69 16.07 25.03
C LEU A 98 -7.96 15.37 25.57
N ASP A 99 -8.05 14.10 25.20
CA ASP A 99 -8.80 12.94 25.74
C ASP A 99 -10.31 12.80 25.53
N THR A 100 -10.64 11.72 24.80
CA THR A 100 -11.37 10.59 25.41
C THR A 100 -10.54 9.31 25.24
N GLU A 101 -10.26 8.66 26.36
CA GLU A 101 -9.87 7.25 26.44
C GLU A 101 -11.11 6.38 26.16
N ASP A 102 -10.87 5.21 25.54
CA ASP A 102 -11.75 4.04 25.39
C ASP A 102 -13.26 4.25 25.16
N ASP A 103 -13.66 4.21 23.89
CA ASP A 103 -14.71 3.33 23.35
C ASP A 103 -14.70 3.43 21.81
N ASP A 104 -15.23 2.41 21.13
CA ASP A 104 -15.33 2.27 19.67
C ASP A 104 -16.00 3.46 18.95
N ASP A 105 -15.27 4.57 18.76
CA ASP A 105 -15.71 5.72 17.94
C ASP A 105 -15.18 5.64 16.50
N PRO A 106 -16.05 5.50 15.48
CA PRO A 106 -15.63 5.37 14.08
C PRO A 106 -15.16 6.67 13.41
N GLN A 107 -15.12 7.82 14.08
CA GLN A 107 -14.86 9.12 13.41
C GLN A 107 -13.40 9.56 13.29
N SER A 108 -12.41 8.69 13.48
CA SER A 108 -11.01 9.14 13.52
C SER A 108 -10.04 8.38 12.60
N VAL A 109 -10.34 8.40 11.30
CA VAL A 109 -9.45 7.97 10.22
C VAL A 109 -8.31 9.00 9.94
N GLY A 110 -8.24 10.04 10.78
CA GLY A 110 -7.49 11.31 10.72
C GLY A 110 -6.01 11.32 10.34
N THR A 111 -5.31 10.20 10.45
CA THR A 111 -3.84 10.20 10.45
C THR A 111 -3.22 9.23 9.45
N VAL A 112 -4.06 8.49 8.71
CA VAL A 112 -3.62 7.44 7.78
C VAL A 112 -3.32 8.00 6.38
N PHE A 113 -3.95 9.11 6.00
CA PHE A 113 -4.00 9.59 4.61
C PHE A 113 -3.25 10.91 4.35
N LEU A 114 -2.28 11.28 5.19
CA LEU A 114 -1.49 12.50 4.97
C LEU A 114 -0.19 12.21 4.19
N PRO A 115 0.08 12.91 3.07
CA PRO A 115 1.45 13.08 2.61
C PRO A 115 2.17 14.04 3.56
N LEU A 116 3.07 13.52 4.40
CA LEU A 116 3.82 14.31 5.36
C LEU A 116 5.11 14.87 4.73
N ARG A 117 5.40 16.13 5.08
CA ARG A 117 6.46 16.98 4.52
C ARG A 117 7.87 16.46 4.82
N HIS A 118 8.76 16.69 3.85
CA HIS A 118 10.21 16.49 3.90
C HIS A 118 10.87 16.99 5.20
N CYS A 119 11.59 16.11 5.90
CA CYS A 119 12.53 16.50 6.95
C CYS A 119 13.86 16.94 6.33
N GLN A 120 14.25 18.20 6.56
CA GLN A 120 15.58 18.69 6.24
C GLN A 120 16.57 18.16 7.29
N ASN A 121 17.44 17.25 6.90
CA ASN A 121 18.66 16.95 7.64
C ASN A 121 19.61 18.16 7.52
N SER A 122 19.72 18.97 8.56
CA SER A 122 20.90 19.82 8.76
C SER A 122 21.79 19.16 9.81
N GLY A 123 22.78 18.42 9.33
CA GLY A 123 23.89 17.94 10.17
C GLY A 123 24.71 19.10 10.71
N LYS A 124 25.17 18.94 11.96
CA LYS A 124 26.50 19.28 12.50
C LYS A 124 26.49 19.00 14.00
N SER A 125 27.07 17.87 14.42
CA SER A 125 27.55 17.67 15.79
C SER A 125 29.07 17.52 15.74
N ALA A 126 29.75 18.35 16.51
CA ALA A 126 31.20 18.40 16.68
C ALA A 126 31.73 17.15 17.42
N PRO A 127 33.06 16.88 17.41
CA PRO A 127 33.64 15.70 18.04
C PRO A 127 33.61 15.83 19.56
N ILE A 128 33.33 14.72 20.25
CA ILE A 128 33.47 14.59 21.71
C ILE A 128 34.89 14.09 21.98
N GLU A 129 35.64 14.85 22.78
CA GLU A 129 36.95 14.47 23.32
C GLU A 129 36.78 13.35 24.36
N VAL A 130 37.71 12.41 24.31
CA VAL A 130 37.82 11.27 25.22
C VAL A 130 38.71 11.69 26.39
N GLU A 131 38.18 11.66 27.60
CA GLU A 131 39.01 11.68 28.82
C GLU A 131 38.91 10.30 29.49
N ASP A 132 40.03 9.61 29.47
CA ASP A 132 40.34 8.47 30.34
C ASP A 132 40.53 8.98 31.78
N ASP A 133 39.94 8.30 32.76
CA ASP A 133 40.53 8.24 34.10
C ASP A 133 40.33 6.84 34.69
N ASP A 134 41.45 6.14 34.75
CA ASP A 134 41.70 4.91 35.49
C ASP A 134 42.08 5.32 36.92
N THR A 135 41.50 4.69 37.95
CA THR A 135 42.30 4.07 39.03
C THR A 135 41.46 3.43 40.15
N THR A 136 41.80 2.16 40.36
CA THR A 136 42.05 1.47 41.65
C THR A 136 40.92 0.87 42.50
N ILE A 137 40.98 -0.46 42.46
CA ILE A 137 40.68 -1.50 43.45
C ILE A 137 41.02 -1.10 44.90
N SER A 138 40.10 -1.40 45.83
CA SER A 138 40.47 -1.97 47.13
C SER A 138 39.40 -2.96 47.61
N ASP A 139 39.91 -4.10 48.03
CA ASP A 139 39.23 -5.31 48.47
C ASP A 139 39.40 -5.41 49.99
N THR A 140 38.32 -5.61 50.75
CA THR A 140 38.38 -6.17 52.11
C THR A 140 37.06 -6.85 52.45
N GLY A 141 37.13 -8.15 52.74
CA GLY A 141 36.02 -8.99 53.20
C GLY A 141 35.81 -9.04 54.72
N TYR A 142 35.09 -10.10 55.13
CA TYR A 142 34.49 -10.46 56.44
C TYR A 142 33.12 -9.82 56.73
N GLY A 143 32.06 -10.53 57.16
CA GLY A 143 31.84 -11.93 57.50
C GLY A 143 30.65 -12.07 58.48
N SER A 144 29.80 -13.08 58.27
CA SER A 144 28.96 -13.83 59.26
C SER A 144 27.67 -13.26 59.90
N GLY A 145 26.66 -14.15 59.96
CA GLY A 145 25.55 -14.22 60.95
C GLY A 145 24.20 -13.76 60.42
N MET A 146 23.20 -14.58 60.02
CA MET A 146 22.53 -15.77 60.60
C MET A 146 21.44 -15.43 61.64
N ASP A 147 20.20 -15.82 61.30
CA ASP A 147 18.99 -16.19 62.08
C ASP A 147 17.71 -15.56 61.47
N THR A 148 16.85 -16.34 60.78
CA THR A 148 15.76 -17.24 61.27
C THR A 148 14.70 -16.47 62.06
N SER A 149 13.40 -16.54 61.78
CA SER A 149 12.52 -17.72 61.76
C SER A 149 11.12 -17.32 61.21
N GLU A 150 10.53 -18.10 60.29
CA GLU A 150 9.40 -19.06 60.51
C GLU A 150 8.03 -18.40 60.69
N GLU A 151 7.00 -18.63 59.84
CA GLU A 151 6.15 -19.82 59.53
C GLU A 151 4.71 -19.42 59.92
N SER A 152 3.65 -19.72 59.17
CA SER A 152 3.02 -21.04 59.03
C SER A 152 1.74 -20.86 58.17
N MET A 153 1.55 -21.67 57.10
CA MET A 153 0.65 -22.86 56.98
C MET A 153 -0.87 -22.55 57.02
N ALA A 154 -1.78 -23.25 56.34
CA ALA A 154 -1.81 -24.42 55.45
C ALA A 154 -3.22 -24.51 54.79
N GLY A 155 -3.34 -25.04 53.56
CA GLY A 155 -4.00 -26.34 53.29
C GLY A 155 -5.35 -26.13 52.54
N ASN A 156 -5.89 -27.04 51.70
CA ASN A 156 -5.54 -28.37 51.21
C ASN A 156 -6.57 -28.75 50.10
N GLY A 157 -6.30 -29.78 49.28
CA GLY A 157 -7.38 -30.55 48.59
C GLY A 157 -7.25 -30.77 47.08
N GLY A 158 -6.78 -31.96 46.66
CA GLY A 158 -6.58 -32.35 45.26
C GLY A 158 -7.69 -33.19 44.62
N LYS A 159 -7.44 -33.66 43.38
CA LYS A 159 -8.00 -34.90 42.79
C LYS A 159 -7.19 -35.38 41.58
N LYS A 160 -6.85 -36.67 41.60
CA LYS A 160 -6.16 -37.47 40.58
C LYS A 160 -7.04 -37.78 39.36
N ARG A 161 -6.43 -37.92 38.18
CA ARG A 161 -6.80 -38.94 37.18
C ARG A 161 -5.59 -39.32 36.30
N LYS A 162 -5.50 -40.62 36.00
CA LYS A 162 -4.37 -41.40 35.46
C LYS A 162 -4.81 -42.03 34.12
N ARG A 163 -3.94 -42.08 33.10
CA ARG A 163 -3.81 -43.12 32.04
C ARG A 163 -2.63 -42.72 31.12
N LEU A 164 -1.47 -43.36 31.28
CA LEU A 164 -0.96 -44.57 30.59
C LEU A 164 -0.36 -44.22 29.22
N GLY A 165 0.98 -44.20 29.16
CA GLY A 165 1.76 -44.14 27.93
C GLY A 165 2.18 -45.53 27.50
N GLU A 166 2.51 -45.66 26.22
CA GLU A 166 3.14 -46.83 25.63
C GLU A 166 4.24 -46.38 24.67
N GLN A 167 5.36 -47.07 24.74
CA GLN A 167 6.67 -46.76 24.17
C GLN A 167 7.15 -48.04 23.45
N VAL A 168 7.54 -47.93 22.17
CA VAL A 168 8.26 -48.97 21.41
C VAL A 168 9.18 -48.18 20.46
N VAL A 169 10.46 -47.98 20.79
CA VAL A 169 11.66 -48.80 20.49
C VAL A 169 11.87 -49.06 18.98
N VAL A 170 13.04 -48.60 18.54
CA VAL A 170 13.63 -48.63 17.20
C VAL A 170 14.63 -49.78 17.15
N GLU A 171 14.68 -50.56 16.08
CA GLU A 171 15.92 -51.24 15.64
C GLU A 171 15.99 -51.26 14.10
N ASP A 172 17.19 -50.91 13.62
CA ASP A 172 17.69 -50.90 12.24
C ASP A 172 18.02 -52.32 11.74
N ASP A 173 18.03 -52.54 10.41
CA ASP A 173 19.10 -53.33 9.76
C ASP A 173 19.11 -53.19 8.21
N ASP A 174 20.28 -52.82 7.68
CA ASP A 174 20.98 -53.17 6.42
C ASP A 174 20.21 -53.38 5.09
N GLY A 175 20.61 -52.84 3.93
CA GLY A 175 21.94 -52.49 3.44
C GLY A 175 22.35 -53.42 2.28
N VAL A 176 22.87 -52.86 1.17
CA VAL A 176 23.52 -53.51 -0.01
C VAL A 176 22.55 -54.07 -1.08
N GLY A 177 22.50 -53.68 -2.37
CA GLY A 177 23.36 -52.91 -3.27
C GLY A 177 23.98 -53.83 -4.33
N PHE A 178 23.62 -53.77 -5.62
CA PHE A 178 24.52 -54.09 -6.76
C PHE A 178 23.96 -53.62 -8.12
N ARG A 179 24.90 -53.25 -8.99
CA ARG A 179 24.76 -52.55 -10.30
C ARG A 179 24.84 -53.52 -11.50
N ASN A 180 24.33 -53.00 -12.64
CA ASN A 180 24.73 -53.22 -14.05
C ASN A 180 24.46 -54.58 -14.73
N ALA A 181 23.75 -54.57 -15.88
CA ALA A 181 24.33 -54.46 -17.23
C ALA A 181 23.36 -54.95 -18.33
N ASN A 182 23.44 -54.27 -19.49
CA ASN A 182 22.80 -54.57 -20.77
C ASN A 182 22.94 -56.03 -21.25
N THR A 183 21.93 -56.53 -21.99
CA THR A 183 22.11 -57.18 -23.29
C THR A 183 20.75 -57.37 -23.98
N GLY A 184 20.65 -56.94 -25.24
CA GLY A 184 19.46 -57.14 -26.07
C GLY A 184 19.42 -58.54 -26.70
N LYS A 185 18.20 -59.00 -27.03
CA LYS A 185 17.91 -60.01 -28.05
C LYS A 185 16.46 -59.85 -28.53
N ASN A 186 16.31 -59.68 -29.84
CA ASN A 186 15.07 -59.78 -30.60
C ASN A 186 14.58 -61.24 -30.66
N VAL A 187 13.27 -61.47 -30.48
CA VAL A 187 12.46 -62.53 -31.11
C VAL A 187 11.03 -61.98 -31.19
N VAL A 188 10.58 -61.51 -32.36
CA VAL A 188 9.67 -62.18 -33.34
C VAL A 188 8.29 -62.55 -32.77
N ILE A 189 7.31 -62.02 -33.48
CA ILE A 189 5.85 -62.02 -33.35
C ILE A 189 5.26 -63.43 -33.43
N GLU A 190 4.26 -63.73 -32.59
CA GLU A 190 3.16 -64.61 -32.98
C GLU A 190 1.82 -63.99 -32.54
N SER A 191 0.96 -63.90 -33.54
CA SER A 191 -0.40 -63.37 -33.59
C SER A 191 -1.40 -64.31 -32.94
N LEU A 192 -2.36 -63.76 -32.17
CA LEU A 192 -3.72 -64.27 -32.11
C LEU A 192 -4.67 -63.08 -32.14
N ASP A 193 -5.37 -62.99 -33.27
CA ASP A 193 -6.51 -62.12 -33.51
C ASP A 193 -7.77 -62.64 -32.79
N ASP A 194 -8.74 -61.72 -32.75
CA ASP A 194 -10.19 -61.90 -32.68
C ASP A 194 -10.92 -61.72 -31.32
N ASP A 195 -11.69 -60.62 -31.35
CA ASP A 195 -13.03 -60.40 -30.80
C ASP A 195 -13.20 -60.02 -29.32
N ILE A 196 -13.35 -58.71 -29.08
CA ILE A 196 -14.60 -58.11 -28.56
C ILE A 196 -14.60 -56.62 -28.98
N GLU A 197 -15.36 -56.31 -30.03
CA GLU A 197 -15.86 -54.96 -30.26
C GLU A 197 -16.88 -54.59 -29.19
N GLN A 198 -16.92 -53.29 -28.88
CA GLN A 198 -18.12 -52.56 -28.46
C GLN A 198 -18.44 -52.48 -26.95
N ALA A 199 -17.56 -51.83 -26.19
CA ALA A 199 -17.98 -50.90 -25.11
C ALA A 199 -16.81 -49.97 -24.75
N HIS A 200 -17.12 -48.70 -24.47
CA HIS A 200 -16.20 -47.64 -24.02
C HIS A 200 -15.52 -46.77 -25.10
N SER A 201 -16.24 -46.48 -26.18
CA SER A 201 -16.12 -45.17 -26.84
C SER A 201 -16.88 -44.11 -26.02
N SER A 202 -16.36 -43.73 -24.85
CA SER A 202 -16.88 -42.55 -24.11
C SER A 202 -15.93 -41.93 -23.06
N THR A 203 -14.67 -42.36 -22.95
CA THR A 203 -13.75 -41.83 -21.92
C THR A 203 -12.54 -41.04 -22.45
N TRP A 204 -12.48 -40.76 -23.74
CA TRP A 204 -11.45 -39.88 -24.34
C TRP A 204 -12.02 -38.56 -24.89
N LEU A 205 -13.21 -38.15 -24.45
CA LEU A 205 -13.63 -36.75 -24.52
C LEU A 205 -12.82 -35.95 -23.50
N ASP A 206 -11.63 -35.56 -23.94
CA ASP A 206 -10.92 -34.34 -23.60
C ASP A 206 -11.40 -33.65 -22.31
N LYS A 207 -11.06 -34.21 -21.16
CA LYS A 207 -10.99 -33.45 -19.90
C LYS A 207 -9.83 -32.47 -20.02
N ARG A 208 -9.98 -31.44 -20.87
CA ARG A 208 -9.39 -30.15 -20.57
C ARG A 208 -10.07 -29.70 -19.29
N GLU A 209 -9.46 -30.00 -18.14
CA GLU A 209 -9.76 -29.23 -16.94
C GLU A 209 -9.68 -27.77 -17.35
N SER A 210 -10.81 -27.05 -17.26
CA SER A 210 -10.81 -25.63 -17.55
C SER A 210 -9.87 -25.01 -16.52
N ARG A 211 -8.68 -24.59 -16.95
CA ARG A 211 -7.70 -23.99 -16.06
C ARG A 211 -8.36 -22.79 -15.36
N ALA A 212 -8.26 -22.74 -14.04
CA ALA A 212 -8.75 -21.59 -13.29
C ALA A 212 -8.06 -20.31 -13.78
N LEU A 213 -8.88 -19.27 -13.99
CA LEU A 213 -8.38 -17.93 -14.27
C LEU A 213 -8.12 -17.22 -12.95
N LYS A 214 -6.91 -16.67 -12.81
CA LYS A 214 -6.48 -15.99 -11.59
C LYS A 214 -6.45 -14.48 -11.78
N ILE A 215 -7.13 -13.74 -10.92
CA ILE A 215 -7.20 -12.28 -10.94
C ILE A 215 -6.67 -11.76 -9.62
N LEU A 216 -5.63 -10.91 -9.69
CA LEU A 216 -5.03 -10.25 -8.54
C LEU A 216 -5.50 -8.79 -8.50
N THR A 217 -5.93 -8.29 -7.35
CA THR A 217 -6.01 -6.85 -7.08
C THR A 217 -5.10 -6.48 -5.92
N TYR A 218 -4.37 -5.37 -6.04
CA TYR A 218 -3.43 -4.94 -5.01
C TYR A 218 -3.15 -3.42 -5.04
N ASN A 219 -3.51 -2.68 -3.99
CA ASN A 219 -2.95 -1.36 -3.73
C ASN A 219 -1.46 -1.50 -3.32
N VAL A 220 -0.54 -1.01 -4.14
CA VAL A 220 0.92 -1.20 -3.95
C VAL A 220 1.57 -0.16 -3.04
N TRP A 221 0.79 0.79 -2.56
CA TRP A 221 1.18 1.89 -1.69
C TRP A 221 2.24 2.82 -2.29
N PHE A 222 1.80 4.01 -2.70
CA PHE A 222 2.64 5.03 -3.34
C PHE A 222 3.68 5.68 -2.41
N ARG A 223 3.86 5.20 -1.17
CA ARG A 223 4.80 5.78 -0.21
C ARG A 223 6.23 5.38 -0.55
N GLU A 224 6.81 6.09 -1.52
CA GLU A 224 8.12 5.80 -2.09
C GLU A 224 9.30 5.98 -1.12
N GLU A 225 9.12 6.73 -0.04
CA GLU A 225 10.16 6.98 0.96
C GLU A 225 10.45 5.75 1.84
N LEU A 226 9.55 4.76 1.85
CA LEU A 226 9.65 3.57 2.69
C LEU A 226 10.00 2.36 1.82
N GLU A 227 11.30 2.03 1.76
CA GLU A 227 11.84 0.80 1.17
C GLU A 227 11.25 0.41 -0.20
N LEU A 228 10.98 1.39 -1.07
CA LEU A 228 10.24 1.22 -2.33
C LEU A 228 10.71 0.00 -3.15
N HIS A 229 12.01 -0.08 -3.43
CA HIS A 229 12.55 -1.16 -4.27
C HIS A 229 12.34 -2.54 -3.65
N LYS A 230 12.54 -2.68 -2.34
CA LYS A 230 12.33 -3.94 -1.62
C LYS A 230 10.87 -4.32 -1.51
N ARG A 231 9.98 -3.34 -1.31
CA ARG A 231 8.54 -3.55 -1.35
C ARG A 231 8.08 -4.03 -2.73
N MET A 232 8.50 -3.38 -3.80
CA MET A 232 8.13 -3.77 -5.16
C MET A 232 8.76 -5.10 -5.59
N GLU A 233 9.97 -5.43 -5.10
CA GLU A 233 10.58 -6.75 -5.24
C GLU A 233 9.73 -7.83 -4.56
N ALA A 234 9.26 -7.61 -3.33
CA ALA A 234 8.38 -8.56 -2.65
C ALA A 234 7.02 -8.72 -3.35
N ILE A 235 6.44 -7.65 -3.91
CA ILE A 235 5.23 -7.74 -4.74
C ILE A 235 5.54 -8.53 -6.03
N SER A 236 6.71 -8.32 -6.64
CA SER A 236 7.17 -9.09 -7.81
C SER A 236 7.26 -10.58 -7.51
N ASP A 237 7.81 -10.97 -6.36
CA ASP A 237 7.89 -12.37 -5.92
C ASP A 237 6.50 -13.00 -5.79
N LEU A 238 5.51 -12.27 -5.26
CA LEU A 238 4.13 -12.73 -5.17
C LEU A 238 3.51 -12.94 -6.57
N ILE A 239 3.79 -12.05 -7.53
CA ILE A 239 3.31 -12.20 -8.91
C ILE A 239 3.94 -13.43 -9.56
N GLU A 240 5.24 -13.66 -9.38
CA GLU A 240 5.92 -14.83 -9.92
C GLU A 240 5.40 -16.14 -9.28
N LEU A 241 5.19 -16.13 -7.97
CA LEU A 241 4.66 -17.27 -7.21
C LEU A 241 3.24 -17.65 -7.64
N HIS A 242 2.33 -16.68 -7.68
CA HIS A 242 0.91 -16.95 -7.94
C HIS A 242 0.56 -16.98 -9.43
N SER A 243 1.41 -16.35 -10.26
CA SER A 243 1.28 -16.25 -11.72
C SER A 243 -0.14 -15.86 -12.16
N PRO A 244 -0.70 -14.73 -11.65
CA PRO A 244 -2.07 -14.31 -12.01
C PRO A 244 -2.22 -14.11 -13.52
N ASP A 245 -3.40 -14.37 -14.06
CA ASP A 245 -3.72 -14.12 -15.47
C ASP A 245 -3.99 -12.64 -15.71
N ILE A 246 -4.59 -11.98 -14.73
CA ILE A 246 -4.96 -10.56 -14.75
C ILE A 246 -4.52 -9.93 -13.42
N ILE A 247 -3.93 -8.75 -13.47
CA ILE A 247 -3.51 -7.98 -12.30
C ILE A 247 -4.11 -6.59 -12.39
N CYS A 248 -4.63 -6.10 -11.27
CA CYS A 248 -5.24 -4.79 -11.08
C CYS A 248 -4.53 -4.08 -9.93
N PHE A 249 -3.61 -3.16 -10.26
CA PHE A 249 -2.90 -2.37 -9.26
C PHE A 249 -3.56 -1.00 -9.04
N GLN A 250 -3.48 -0.53 -7.80
CA GLN A 250 -3.82 0.84 -7.40
C GLN A 250 -2.57 1.52 -6.80
N GLU A 251 -2.54 2.85 -6.79
CA GLU A 251 -1.40 3.66 -6.29
C GLU A 251 -0.06 3.41 -7.00
N VAL A 252 -0.10 3.06 -8.29
CA VAL A 252 1.13 2.94 -9.09
C VAL A 252 1.64 4.34 -9.41
N THR A 253 2.86 4.66 -8.99
CA THR A 253 3.56 5.89 -9.36
C THR A 253 4.43 5.67 -10.61
N PRO A 254 4.96 6.73 -11.25
CA PRO A 254 5.91 6.57 -12.35
C PRO A 254 7.15 5.74 -11.99
N ARG A 255 7.63 5.85 -10.74
CA ARG A 255 8.80 5.09 -10.28
C ARG A 255 8.47 3.62 -10.01
N ILE A 256 7.29 3.33 -9.47
CA ILE A 256 6.81 1.95 -9.33
C ILE A 256 6.63 1.31 -10.71
N TYR A 257 6.03 2.04 -11.65
CA TYR A 257 5.87 1.60 -13.04
C TYR A 257 7.23 1.23 -13.67
N ASP A 258 8.24 2.09 -13.53
CA ASP A 258 9.60 1.82 -14.04
C ASP A 258 10.24 0.57 -13.39
N ILE A 259 10.07 0.39 -12.06
CA ILE A 259 10.53 -0.83 -11.37
C ILE A 259 9.84 -2.06 -11.95
N PHE A 260 8.51 -2.04 -12.08
CA PHE A 260 7.76 -3.17 -12.62
C PHE A 260 8.09 -3.46 -14.08
N GLN A 261 8.34 -2.45 -14.91
CA GLN A 261 8.81 -2.65 -16.29
C GLN A 261 10.15 -3.40 -16.36
N GLY A 262 11.01 -3.23 -15.35
CA GLY A 262 12.27 -3.96 -15.22
C GLY A 262 12.13 -5.42 -14.75
N CYS A 263 10.98 -5.80 -14.17
CA CYS A 263 10.76 -7.14 -13.64
C CYS A 263 10.63 -8.20 -14.75
N ARG A 264 11.05 -9.44 -14.47
CA ARG A 264 11.06 -10.54 -15.44
C ARG A 264 9.66 -10.91 -15.94
N TRP A 265 8.68 -10.87 -15.04
CA TRP A 265 7.30 -11.20 -15.35
C TRP A 265 6.64 -10.17 -16.28
N TRP A 266 7.10 -8.91 -16.34
CA TRP A 266 6.45 -7.85 -17.13
C TRP A 266 6.19 -8.25 -18.59
N LYS A 267 7.18 -8.90 -19.22
CA LYS A 267 7.18 -9.23 -20.66
C LYS A 267 6.05 -10.17 -21.09
N VAL A 268 5.45 -10.93 -20.17
CA VAL A 268 4.33 -11.82 -20.50
C VAL A 268 2.96 -11.15 -20.36
N TYR A 269 2.92 -9.92 -19.85
CA TYR A 269 1.68 -9.16 -19.68
C TYR A 269 1.56 -8.03 -20.70
N ARG A 270 0.33 -7.80 -21.15
CA ARG A 270 -0.08 -6.56 -21.81
C ARG A 270 -0.49 -5.56 -20.74
N CYS A 271 0.02 -4.34 -20.82
CA CYS A 271 -0.26 -3.27 -19.86
C CYS A 271 -1.32 -2.30 -20.41
N SER A 272 -2.24 -1.87 -19.54
CA SER A 272 -3.28 -0.88 -19.87
C SER A 272 -2.76 0.56 -19.92
N VAL A 273 -1.56 0.83 -19.40
CA VAL A 273 -1.00 2.17 -19.26
C VAL A 273 0.16 2.36 -20.24
N PRO A 274 -0.01 3.20 -21.28
CA PRO A 274 1.08 3.66 -22.13
C PRO A 274 2.17 4.38 -21.35
N SER A 275 3.43 4.21 -21.76
CA SER A 275 4.57 4.76 -21.00
C SER A 275 4.55 6.28 -20.92
N ASP A 276 4.15 7.00 -21.96
CA ASP A 276 4.00 8.46 -21.95
C ASP A 276 2.97 8.93 -20.91
N LEU A 277 1.85 8.22 -20.79
CA LEU A 277 0.85 8.52 -19.76
C LEU A 277 1.35 8.19 -18.36
N ALA A 278 2.10 7.11 -18.19
CA ALA A 278 2.64 6.70 -16.89
C ALA A 278 3.51 7.80 -16.24
N PHE A 279 4.31 8.54 -17.04
CA PHE A 279 5.16 9.62 -16.52
C PHE A 279 4.46 10.99 -16.42
N SER A 280 3.21 11.10 -16.85
CA SER A 280 2.45 12.36 -16.81
C SER A 280 1.61 12.56 -15.56
N ARG A 281 1.39 11.50 -14.76
CA ARG A 281 0.50 11.48 -13.60
C ARG A 281 1.26 11.16 -12.32
N PRO A 282 0.83 11.69 -11.15
CA PRO A 282 1.50 11.41 -9.88
C PRO A 282 1.32 9.94 -9.44
N TYR A 283 0.14 9.37 -9.68
CA TYR A 283 -0.15 7.96 -9.53
C TYR A 283 -1.39 7.59 -10.36
N PHE A 284 -1.62 6.29 -10.57
CA PHE A 284 -2.72 5.76 -11.38
C PHE A 284 -3.05 4.30 -11.02
N CYS A 285 -4.19 3.81 -11.53
CA CYS A 285 -4.46 2.38 -11.56
C CYS A 285 -3.82 1.76 -12.80
N MET A 286 -3.37 0.51 -12.70
CA MET A 286 -2.72 -0.19 -13.80
C MET A 286 -3.25 -1.62 -13.90
N GLN A 287 -3.70 -2.01 -15.09
CA GLN A 287 -4.10 -3.37 -15.39
C GLN A 287 -3.07 -4.07 -16.27
N LEU A 288 -2.79 -5.33 -15.94
CA LEU A 288 -1.87 -6.19 -16.67
C LEU A 288 -2.58 -7.52 -16.97
N THR A 289 -2.46 -8.06 -18.18
CA THR A 289 -3.04 -9.37 -18.49
C THR A 289 -2.20 -10.19 -19.46
N LYS A 290 -2.14 -11.51 -19.23
CA LYS A 290 -1.53 -12.48 -20.15
C LYS A 290 -2.44 -12.79 -21.34
N LEU A 291 -3.73 -12.52 -21.21
CA LEU A 291 -4.77 -12.89 -22.16
C LEU A 291 -4.87 -11.87 -23.31
N SER A 292 -5.64 -12.24 -24.33
CA SER A 292 -5.96 -11.35 -25.45
C SER A 292 -6.88 -10.23 -24.99
N VAL A 293 -6.49 -9.00 -25.29
CA VAL A 293 -7.24 -7.80 -24.92
C VAL A 293 -7.89 -7.25 -26.18
N LYS A 294 -9.20 -7.01 -26.13
CA LYS A 294 -9.91 -6.26 -27.18
C LYS A 294 -9.71 -4.77 -26.99
N ASN A 295 -9.82 -4.30 -25.75
CA ASN A 295 -9.75 -2.89 -25.43
C ASN A 295 -9.30 -2.65 -23.99
N PHE A 296 -8.55 -1.57 -23.79
CA PHE A 296 -8.33 -0.94 -22.49
C PHE A 296 -8.96 0.45 -22.54
N SER A 297 -9.71 0.82 -21.51
CA SER A 297 -10.28 2.17 -21.40
C SER A 297 -10.24 2.66 -19.97
N CYS A 298 -10.17 3.98 -19.79
CA CYS A 298 -10.23 4.62 -18.48
C CYS A 298 -11.26 5.74 -18.53
N LYS A 299 -12.17 5.78 -17.54
CA LYS A 299 -13.17 6.83 -17.40
C LYS A 299 -12.93 7.60 -16.09
N PRO A 300 -12.47 8.86 -16.15
CA PRO A 300 -12.34 9.71 -14.96
C PRO A 300 -13.71 9.93 -14.29
N PHE A 301 -13.72 9.93 -12.96
CA PHE A 301 -14.93 10.31 -12.23
C PHE A 301 -15.04 11.83 -12.13
N GLY A 302 -16.15 12.38 -12.61
CA GLY A 302 -16.34 13.84 -12.67
C GLY A 302 -16.41 14.52 -11.29
N ASN A 303 -16.70 13.77 -10.24
CA ASN A 303 -16.74 14.25 -8.86
C ASN A 303 -15.43 13.99 -8.08
N SER A 304 -14.39 13.42 -8.71
CA SER A 304 -13.15 13.13 -8.02
C SER A 304 -12.29 14.36 -7.84
N ILE A 305 -11.70 14.52 -6.65
CA ILE A 305 -10.69 15.54 -6.36
C ILE A 305 -9.28 14.93 -6.22
N MET A 306 -9.19 13.60 -6.19
CA MET A 306 -7.94 12.84 -6.13
C MET A 306 -7.59 12.17 -7.46
N GLY A 307 -8.23 12.59 -8.57
CA GLY A 307 -7.94 12.04 -9.90
C GLY A 307 -8.31 10.57 -10.07
N ARG A 308 -9.39 10.12 -9.41
CA ARG A 308 -9.88 8.74 -9.47
C ARG A 308 -10.60 8.48 -10.79
N GLU A 309 -10.53 7.24 -11.23
CA GLU A 309 -11.08 6.79 -12.51
C GLU A 309 -11.48 5.32 -12.45
N LEU A 310 -12.37 4.91 -13.35
CA LEU A 310 -12.69 3.51 -13.63
C LEU A 310 -11.85 3.03 -14.81
N CYS A 311 -10.88 2.14 -14.55
CA CYS A 311 -10.13 1.44 -15.59
C CYS A 311 -10.86 0.15 -15.98
N VAL A 312 -10.97 -0.14 -17.27
CA VAL A 312 -11.69 -1.31 -17.79
C VAL A 312 -10.83 -2.01 -18.83
N ALA A 313 -10.69 -3.33 -18.66
CA ALA A 313 -10.08 -4.24 -19.62
C ALA A 313 -11.14 -5.19 -20.18
N GLU A 314 -11.37 -5.13 -21.48
CA GLU A 314 -12.23 -6.08 -22.20
C GLU A 314 -11.36 -7.24 -22.71
N ILE A 315 -11.49 -8.40 -22.10
CA ILE A 315 -10.61 -9.55 -22.30
C ILE A 315 -11.37 -10.64 -23.05
N GLU A 316 -10.74 -11.19 -24.08
CA GLU A 316 -11.21 -12.37 -24.80
C GLU A 316 -10.53 -13.60 -24.20
N VAL A 317 -11.31 -14.39 -23.45
CA VAL A 317 -10.82 -15.61 -22.78
C VAL A 317 -10.75 -16.76 -23.78
N GLU A 318 -11.80 -16.93 -24.57
CA GLU A 318 -11.90 -17.85 -25.70
C GLU A 318 -12.68 -17.16 -26.82
N LYS A 319 -12.74 -17.77 -28.01
CA LYS A 319 -13.52 -17.23 -29.12
C LYS A 319 -14.96 -16.98 -28.67
N GLU A 320 -15.43 -15.74 -28.83
CA GLU A 320 -16.77 -15.28 -28.44
C GLU A 320 -17.07 -15.27 -26.92
N MET A 321 -16.13 -15.67 -26.06
CA MET A 321 -16.27 -15.60 -24.60
C MET A 321 -15.47 -14.42 -24.05
N ARG A 322 -16.19 -13.40 -23.58
CA ARG A 322 -15.60 -12.16 -23.06
C ARG A 322 -15.73 -12.08 -21.55
N LEU A 323 -14.68 -11.56 -20.91
CA LEU A 323 -14.65 -11.17 -19.51
C LEU A 323 -14.24 -9.70 -19.44
N VAL A 324 -15.09 -8.88 -18.81
CA VAL A 324 -14.75 -7.49 -18.50
C VAL A 324 -14.16 -7.45 -17.10
N VAL A 325 -12.91 -7.01 -16.97
CA VAL A 325 -12.29 -6.77 -15.67
C VAL A 325 -12.06 -5.28 -15.51
N ALA A 326 -12.71 -4.71 -14.52
CA ALA A 326 -12.59 -3.31 -14.17
C ALA A 326 -11.83 -3.15 -12.86
N THR A 327 -11.07 -2.07 -12.75
CA THR A 327 -10.47 -1.65 -11.49
C THR A 327 -10.60 -0.16 -11.24
N SER A 328 -10.65 0.20 -9.96
CA SER A 328 -10.66 1.57 -9.50
C SER A 328 -9.93 1.67 -8.18
N HIS A 329 -9.52 2.90 -7.87
CA HIS A 329 -9.19 3.31 -6.51
C HIS A 329 -10.19 4.41 -6.14
N LEU A 330 -11.32 4.05 -5.52
CA LEU A 330 -12.39 5.01 -5.24
C LEU A 330 -11.94 6.07 -4.21
N GLU A 331 -12.66 7.20 -4.15
CA GLU A 331 -12.29 8.35 -3.33
C GLU A 331 -11.98 7.94 -1.88
N SER A 332 -10.76 8.22 -1.41
CA SER A 332 -10.33 7.84 -0.07
C SER A 332 -10.86 8.82 0.98
N PRO A 333 -11.08 8.38 2.22
CA PRO A 333 -11.13 9.30 3.34
C PRO A 333 -9.83 10.12 3.38
N SER A 334 -9.91 11.45 3.42
CA SER A 334 -8.73 12.31 3.51
C SER A 334 -8.97 13.41 4.54
N PRO A 335 -9.01 13.04 5.83
CA PRO A 335 -9.14 13.99 6.92
C PRO A 335 -7.89 14.87 6.97
N ALA A 336 -8.06 16.13 6.61
CA ALA A 336 -6.98 17.10 6.50
C ALA A 336 -7.41 18.47 7.05
N PRO A 337 -6.46 19.31 7.47
CA PRO A 337 -6.76 20.69 7.83
C PRO A 337 -7.60 21.40 6.75
N PRO A 338 -8.55 22.28 7.13
CA PRO A 338 -8.82 22.72 8.49
C PRO A 338 -9.81 21.85 9.27
N LYS A 339 -10.61 21.02 8.60
CA LYS A 339 -11.76 20.35 9.22
C LYS A 339 -11.44 18.98 9.83
N TRP A 340 -10.46 18.25 9.28
CA TRP A 340 -10.03 16.92 9.75
C TRP A 340 -11.11 15.82 9.70
N ASP A 341 -12.22 16.05 9.00
CA ASP A 341 -13.39 15.18 8.94
C ASP A 341 -13.80 14.79 7.52
N GLN A 342 -12.97 15.11 6.50
CA GLN A 342 -13.34 14.89 5.10
C GLN A 342 -13.24 13.40 4.73
N MET A 343 -14.36 12.69 4.82
CA MET A 343 -14.46 11.24 4.56
C MET A 343 -14.82 10.87 3.11
N PHE A 344 -15.26 11.84 2.32
CA PHE A 344 -15.60 11.68 0.89
C PHE A 344 -16.57 10.52 0.57
N SER A 345 -17.49 10.25 1.50
CA SER A 345 -18.45 9.14 1.37
C SER A 345 -19.42 9.37 0.21
N GLU A 346 -19.98 10.58 0.06
CA GLU A 346 -20.89 10.90 -1.03
C GLU A 346 -20.22 10.72 -2.39
N GLU A 347 -18.97 11.16 -2.54
CA GLU A 347 -18.20 11.03 -3.76
C GLU A 347 -17.95 9.56 -4.09
N ARG A 348 -17.43 8.81 -3.12
CA ARG A 348 -17.13 7.38 -3.26
C ARG A 348 -18.38 6.55 -3.60
N VAL A 349 -19.52 6.82 -2.96
CA VAL A 349 -20.80 6.15 -3.25
C VAL A 349 -21.27 6.46 -4.67
N ALA A 350 -21.16 7.72 -5.12
CA ALA A 350 -21.53 8.10 -6.48
C ALA A 350 -20.63 7.41 -7.52
N GLN A 351 -19.32 7.32 -7.27
CA GLN A 351 -18.35 6.62 -8.13
C GLN A 351 -18.65 5.12 -8.24
N ALA A 352 -18.99 4.47 -7.11
CA ALA A 352 -19.39 3.07 -7.08
C ALA A 352 -20.68 2.84 -7.90
N LYS A 353 -21.70 3.68 -7.71
CA LYS A 353 -22.96 3.61 -8.48
C LYS A 353 -22.72 3.80 -9.97
N GLU A 354 -21.92 4.79 -10.34
CA GLU A 354 -21.55 5.05 -11.73
C GLU A 354 -20.85 3.83 -12.34
N SER A 355 -19.90 3.24 -11.61
CA SER A 355 -19.16 2.06 -12.05
C SER A 355 -20.06 0.86 -12.27
N ILE A 356 -20.90 0.51 -11.29
CA ILE A 356 -21.85 -0.60 -11.42
C ILE A 356 -22.80 -0.37 -12.59
N ASN A 357 -23.35 0.84 -12.76
CA ASN A 357 -24.28 1.12 -13.86
C ASN A 357 -23.65 0.95 -15.25
N LEU A 358 -22.40 1.35 -15.42
CA LEU A 358 -21.67 1.19 -16.68
C LEU A 358 -21.35 -0.28 -16.97
N LEU A 359 -20.89 -1.00 -15.95
CA LEU A 359 -20.37 -2.35 -16.11
C LEU A 359 -21.47 -3.42 -16.25
N ASP A 360 -22.64 -3.18 -15.65
CA ASP A 360 -23.79 -4.10 -15.62
C ASP A 360 -24.34 -4.49 -17.01
N GLN A 361 -23.93 -3.79 -18.07
CA GLN A 361 -24.31 -4.11 -19.45
C GLN A 361 -23.60 -5.36 -20.01
N HIS A 362 -22.63 -5.91 -19.28
CA HIS A 362 -21.80 -7.02 -19.72
C HIS A 362 -22.16 -8.33 -18.99
N PRO A 363 -22.11 -9.50 -19.66
CA PRO A 363 -22.55 -10.77 -19.09
C PRO A 363 -21.55 -11.39 -18.10
N ASN A 364 -20.26 -11.06 -18.21
CA ASN A 364 -19.22 -11.52 -17.31
C ASN A 364 -18.35 -10.34 -16.91
N VAL A 365 -18.46 -9.94 -15.65
CA VAL A 365 -17.80 -8.76 -15.10
C VAL A 365 -17.17 -9.08 -13.76
N ILE A 366 -15.96 -8.57 -13.59
CA ILE A 366 -15.29 -8.46 -12.31
C ILE A 366 -14.94 -6.99 -12.11
N PHE A 367 -15.46 -6.36 -11.06
CA PHE A 367 -15.03 -5.04 -10.59
C PHE A 367 -14.24 -5.20 -9.30
N CYS A 368 -12.96 -4.79 -9.32
CA CYS A 368 -12.05 -5.02 -8.20
C CYS A 368 -11.11 -3.84 -7.94
N GLY A 369 -10.48 -3.79 -6.79
CA GLY A 369 -9.62 -2.67 -6.43
C GLY A 369 -9.79 -2.22 -5.00
N ASP A 370 -9.06 -1.17 -4.66
CA ASP A 370 -9.24 -0.44 -3.41
C ASP A 370 -10.49 0.44 -3.52
N MET A 371 -11.58 -0.06 -2.96
CA MET A 371 -12.85 0.62 -2.97
C MET A 371 -12.94 1.70 -1.90
N ASN A 372 -11.95 1.81 -1.00
CA ASN A 372 -12.01 2.65 0.20
C ASN A 372 -13.31 2.50 1.01
N TRP A 373 -14.02 1.38 0.84
CA TRP A 373 -15.43 1.27 1.23
C TRP A 373 -15.57 0.97 2.71
N ASP A 374 -16.40 1.75 3.39
CA ASP A 374 -16.77 1.56 4.77
C ASP A 374 -18.26 1.26 4.86
N ASP A 375 -18.63 0.01 5.14
CA ASP A 375 -20.04 -0.40 5.14
C ASP A 375 -20.89 0.35 6.20
N LYS A 376 -20.27 0.92 7.24
CA LYS A 376 -20.99 1.73 8.25
C LYS A 376 -21.21 3.16 7.76
N LEU A 377 -20.22 3.76 7.09
CA LEU A 377 -20.30 5.16 6.63
C LEU A 377 -20.99 5.27 5.26
N ASP A 378 -20.66 4.39 4.34
CA ASP A 378 -21.11 4.42 2.93
C ASP A 378 -22.39 3.61 2.70
N GLY A 379 -22.75 2.77 3.68
CA GLY A 379 -23.85 1.83 3.58
C GLY A 379 -23.52 0.61 2.73
N PRO A 380 -24.52 -0.17 2.30
CA PRO A 380 -24.30 -1.33 1.44
C PRO A 380 -23.72 -0.88 0.10
N PHE A 381 -22.76 -1.66 -0.42
CA PHE A 381 -22.25 -1.44 -1.77
C PHE A 381 -23.42 -1.49 -2.78
N PRO A 382 -23.53 -0.56 -3.75
CA PRO A 382 -24.67 -0.43 -4.65
C PRO A 382 -24.68 -1.51 -5.75
N LEU A 383 -24.65 -2.78 -5.35
CA LEU A 383 -24.75 -3.93 -6.24
C LEU A 383 -26.16 -4.05 -6.81
N LYS A 384 -26.24 -4.51 -8.06
CA LYS A 384 -27.50 -4.87 -8.73
C LYS A 384 -27.77 -6.37 -8.60
N ASP A 385 -28.98 -6.78 -8.97
CA ASP A 385 -29.34 -8.20 -8.99
C ASP A 385 -28.37 -9.01 -9.85
N GLY A 386 -27.94 -10.17 -9.32
CA GLY A 386 -26.95 -11.04 -9.97
C GLY A 386 -25.49 -10.70 -9.66
N TRP A 387 -25.21 -9.54 -9.04
CA TRP A 387 -23.88 -9.23 -8.55
C TRP A 387 -23.64 -9.82 -7.15
N VAL A 388 -22.41 -10.25 -6.90
CA VAL A 388 -21.97 -10.83 -5.64
C VAL A 388 -20.63 -10.22 -5.20
N ASP A 389 -20.43 -10.12 -3.88
CA ASP A 389 -19.12 -9.84 -3.29
C ASP A 389 -18.39 -11.17 -3.06
N ALA A 390 -17.33 -11.41 -3.82
CA ALA A 390 -16.67 -12.71 -3.86
C ALA A 390 -16.07 -13.12 -2.50
N TRP A 391 -15.63 -12.15 -1.68
CA TRP A 391 -15.14 -12.47 -0.33
C TRP A 391 -16.29 -12.94 0.56
N SER A 392 -17.39 -12.19 0.57
CA SER A 392 -18.58 -12.53 1.38
C SER A 392 -19.16 -13.89 1.00
N GLU A 393 -19.17 -14.24 -0.28
CA GLU A 393 -19.69 -15.52 -0.77
C GLU A 393 -18.75 -16.70 -0.43
N LEU A 394 -17.45 -16.58 -0.68
CA LEU A 394 -16.49 -17.68 -0.51
C LEU A 394 -15.93 -17.83 0.91
N ARG A 395 -15.95 -16.76 1.71
CA ARG A 395 -15.39 -16.69 3.07
C ARG A 395 -16.44 -16.25 4.07
N SER A 396 -17.64 -16.85 3.98
CA SER A 396 -18.72 -16.56 4.91
C SER A 396 -18.26 -16.71 6.37
N GLY A 397 -18.45 -15.64 7.15
CA GLY A 397 -17.99 -15.57 8.55
C GLY A 397 -16.63 -14.89 8.77
N GLU A 398 -15.85 -14.65 7.72
CA GLU A 398 -14.60 -13.86 7.82
C GLU A 398 -14.84 -12.42 7.36
N VAL A 399 -14.43 -11.43 8.16
CA VAL A 399 -14.59 -10.01 7.79
C VAL A 399 -13.68 -9.63 6.62
N GLY A 400 -12.48 -10.22 6.51
CA GLY A 400 -11.57 -9.99 5.39
C GLY A 400 -10.87 -8.63 5.39
N TYR A 401 -10.27 -8.21 6.51
CA TYR A 401 -9.56 -6.92 6.57
C TYR A 401 -8.33 -6.90 5.64
N THR A 402 -8.42 -6.12 4.56
CA THR A 402 -7.32 -5.94 3.60
C THR A 402 -6.41 -4.79 3.98
N TYR A 403 -6.88 -3.87 4.82
CA TYR A 403 -6.08 -2.88 5.53
C TYR A 403 -6.26 -3.11 7.04
N ASP A 404 -5.20 -3.53 7.72
CA ASP A 404 -5.28 -3.97 9.11
C ASP A 404 -4.06 -3.57 9.92
N THR A 405 -4.19 -2.57 10.80
CA THR A 405 -3.07 -2.12 11.64
C THR A 405 -2.72 -3.05 12.79
N LYS A 406 -3.51 -4.10 13.05
CA LYS A 406 -3.19 -5.14 14.05
C LYS A 406 -2.28 -6.22 13.47
N THR A 407 -2.62 -6.74 12.29
CA THR A 407 -1.85 -7.81 11.65
C THR A 407 -0.72 -7.28 10.78
N ASN A 408 -0.89 -6.12 10.14
CA ASN A 408 0.17 -5.48 9.37
C ASN A 408 1.11 -4.73 10.33
N GLN A 409 2.16 -5.42 10.77
CA GLN A 409 3.10 -4.89 11.76
C GLN A 409 3.82 -3.62 11.30
N MET A 410 3.93 -3.38 9.99
CA MET A 410 4.45 -2.14 9.42
C MET A 410 3.60 -0.93 9.84
N LEU A 411 2.32 -1.14 10.16
CA LEU A 411 1.37 -0.11 10.55
C LEU A 411 1.12 -0.04 12.05
N SER A 412 1.65 -0.96 12.86
CA SER A 412 1.37 -1.07 14.31
C SER A 412 1.64 0.21 15.14
N GLY A 413 2.46 1.14 14.63
CA GLY A 413 2.64 2.46 15.25
C GLY A 413 1.46 3.44 15.07
N ASN A 414 0.54 3.16 14.15
CA ASN A 414 -0.68 3.95 13.88
C ASN A 414 -1.78 3.68 14.91
N ARG A 415 -2.89 4.43 14.80
CA ARG A 415 -4.12 4.09 15.52
C ARG A 415 -4.68 2.75 15.00
N SER A 416 -5.41 2.04 15.86
CA SER A 416 -6.08 0.80 15.47
C SER A 416 -7.11 1.11 14.38
N LEU A 417 -6.98 0.44 13.24
CA LEU A 417 -7.89 0.56 12.10
C LEU A 417 -7.86 -0.76 11.32
N GLN A 418 -9.03 -1.36 11.16
CA GLN A 418 -9.21 -2.60 10.41
C GLN A 418 -10.38 -2.39 9.44
N LYS A 419 -10.09 -2.46 8.14
CA LYS A 419 -11.08 -2.19 7.09
C LYS A 419 -10.91 -3.16 5.92
N ARG A 420 -12.01 -3.50 5.27
CA ARG A 420 -12.05 -4.28 4.02
C ARG A 420 -12.23 -3.30 2.86
N LEU A 421 -11.13 -2.62 2.54
CA LEU A 421 -11.09 -1.58 1.52
C LEU A 421 -11.07 -2.22 0.13
N ASP A 422 -10.29 -3.28 -0.03
CA ASP A 422 -10.11 -3.98 -1.31
C ASP A 422 -11.18 -5.06 -1.48
N ARG A 423 -11.83 -5.09 -2.64
CA ARG A 423 -12.95 -6.02 -2.91
C ARG A 423 -12.89 -6.61 -4.31
N PHE A 424 -13.57 -7.74 -4.48
CA PHE A 424 -13.95 -8.32 -5.77
C PHE A 424 -15.47 -8.41 -5.85
N LEU A 425 -16.05 -7.68 -6.79
CA LEU A 425 -17.49 -7.63 -7.05
C LEU A 425 -17.74 -8.26 -8.41
N CYS A 426 -18.51 -9.33 -8.46
CA CYS A 426 -18.61 -10.19 -9.64
C CYS A 426 -20.06 -10.28 -10.12
N SER A 427 -20.27 -10.23 -11.43
CA SER A 427 -21.52 -10.64 -12.09
C SER A 427 -21.11 -11.54 -13.25
N LEU A 428 -21.27 -12.85 -13.08
CA LEU A 428 -20.68 -13.86 -13.98
C LEU A 428 -21.76 -14.84 -14.44
N LYS A 429 -21.92 -14.94 -15.76
CA LYS A 429 -22.87 -15.86 -16.40
C LYS A 429 -22.21 -17.17 -16.85
N ASP A 430 -21.01 -17.06 -17.41
CA ASP A 430 -20.25 -18.19 -18.00
C ASP A 430 -19.14 -18.70 -17.09
N PHE A 431 -18.97 -18.06 -15.92
CA PHE A 431 -17.98 -18.40 -14.91
C PHE A 431 -18.65 -18.50 -13.54
N ARG A 432 -18.01 -19.24 -12.64
CA ARG A 432 -18.28 -19.20 -11.20
C ARG A 432 -17.04 -18.77 -10.44
N ILE A 433 -17.24 -18.02 -9.37
CA ILE A 433 -16.17 -17.79 -8.40
C ILE A 433 -15.82 -19.13 -7.73
N HIS A 434 -14.52 -19.39 -7.53
CA HIS A 434 -14.06 -20.69 -7.04
C HIS A 434 -13.26 -20.57 -5.74
N LYS A 435 -12.33 -19.62 -5.69
CA LYS A 435 -11.43 -19.46 -4.55
C LYS A 435 -11.04 -17.99 -4.40
N ILE A 436 -10.92 -17.51 -3.17
CA ILE A 436 -10.33 -16.21 -2.88
C ILE A 436 -9.34 -16.32 -1.72
N GLU A 437 -8.19 -15.67 -1.88
CA GLU A 437 -7.10 -15.67 -0.91
C GLU A 437 -6.54 -14.26 -0.72
N MET A 438 -6.08 -14.00 0.50
CA MET A 438 -5.38 -12.77 0.86
C MET A 438 -3.87 -13.05 0.93
N ILE A 439 -3.09 -12.28 0.19
CA ILE A 439 -1.64 -12.47 0.00
C ILE A 439 -0.85 -11.22 0.42
N GLY A 440 0.48 -11.34 0.51
CA GLY A 440 1.37 -10.23 0.91
C GLY A 440 1.31 -9.89 2.40
N LYS A 441 1.01 -10.90 3.24
CA LYS A 441 0.90 -10.76 4.70
C LYS A 441 2.22 -10.89 5.44
N ASP A 442 3.24 -11.40 4.76
CA ASP A 442 4.53 -11.69 5.37
C ASP A 442 5.44 -10.47 5.33
N GLN A 443 6.14 -10.24 6.44
CA GLN A 443 7.20 -9.24 6.50
C GLN A 443 8.37 -9.61 5.58
N ILE A 444 8.99 -8.60 4.99
CA ILE A 444 10.20 -8.76 4.19
C ILE A 444 11.36 -9.08 5.13
N SER A 445 11.99 -10.24 4.92
CA SER A 445 13.02 -10.75 5.81
C SER A 445 14.19 -9.78 5.98
N GLY A 446 14.55 -9.51 7.24
CA GLY A 446 15.67 -8.63 7.60
C GLY A 446 15.43 -7.14 7.35
N LEU A 447 14.22 -6.73 6.96
CA LEU A 447 13.92 -5.34 6.61
C LEU A 447 13.05 -4.65 7.66
N SER A 448 13.45 -3.46 8.08
CA SER A 448 12.72 -2.64 9.07
C SER A 448 12.91 -1.16 8.80
N TYR A 449 11.95 -0.34 9.21
CA TYR A 449 12.01 1.10 9.09
C TYR A 449 11.79 1.79 10.45
N CYS A 450 12.36 2.98 10.61
CA CYS A 450 12.19 3.79 11.80
C CYS A 450 10.98 4.72 11.65
N LYS A 451 10.01 4.59 12.56
CA LYS A 451 8.84 5.45 12.66
C LYS A 451 8.92 6.34 13.90
N GLU A 452 8.75 7.64 13.71
CA GLU A 452 8.61 8.57 14.82
C GLU A 452 7.16 8.63 15.28
N LYS A 453 6.91 8.31 16.55
CA LYS A 453 5.61 8.44 17.22
C LYS A 453 5.71 9.56 18.25
N LYS A 454 4.99 10.66 17.99
CA LYS A 454 4.84 11.75 18.94
C LYS A 454 3.84 11.33 20.01
N THR A 455 4.27 11.25 21.26
CA THR A 455 3.42 11.16 22.43
C THR A 455 3.39 12.53 23.13
N ARG A 456 2.47 12.73 24.09
CA ARG A 456 2.28 14.02 24.77
C ARG A 456 3.57 14.64 25.32
N ASN A 457 4.53 13.81 25.74
CA ASN A 457 5.72 14.25 26.45
C ASN A 457 7.04 13.88 25.74
N ALA A 458 7.01 13.14 24.62
CA ALA A 458 8.22 12.68 23.94
C ALA A 458 8.00 12.30 22.47
N VAL A 459 9.09 12.29 21.69
CA VAL A 459 9.13 11.61 20.39
C VAL A 459 9.76 10.24 20.60
N LYS A 460 8.97 9.18 20.42
CA LYS A 460 9.47 7.80 20.48
C LYS A 460 9.82 7.32 19.07
N LYS A 461 11.00 6.77 18.87
CA LYS A 461 11.37 6.06 17.64
C LYS A 461 11.00 4.58 17.79
N LEU A 462 10.26 4.06 16.81
CA LEU A 462 9.84 2.67 16.73
C LEU A 462 10.50 2.03 15.53
N MET A 463 11.18 0.91 15.71
CA MET A 463 11.63 0.07 14.60
C MET A 463 10.51 -0.90 14.27
N LEU A 464 9.97 -0.81 13.07
CA LEU A 464 8.85 -1.63 12.61
C LEU A 464 9.28 -2.44 11.37
N PRO A 465 8.79 -3.67 11.20
CA PRO A 465 9.08 -4.45 10.00
C PRO A 465 8.47 -3.77 8.77
N VAL A 466 8.99 -4.14 7.60
CA VAL A 466 8.44 -3.70 6.32
C VAL A 466 7.67 -4.86 5.68
N LEU A 467 6.45 -4.59 5.25
CA LEU A 467 5.64 -5.50 4.44
C LEU A 467 5.58 -4.96 2.99
N PRO A 468 5.11 -5.75 2.01
CA PRO A 468 5.06 -5.30 0.61
C PRO A 468 4.23 -4.03 0.41
N SER A 469 3.13 -3.89 1.14
CA SER A 469 2.23 -2.73 1.11
C SER A 469 1.57 -2.54 2.48
N ASP A 470 0.98 -1.37 2.72
CA ASP A 470 0.07 -1.16 3.84
C ASP A 470 -1.27 -1.92 3.65
N HIS A 471 -1.57 -2.32 2.42
CA HIS A 471 -2.65 -3.26 2.08
C HIS A 471 -2.13 -4.70 1.93
N TYR A 472 -3.05 -5.66 2.06
CA TYR A 472 -2.89 -7.02 1.58
C TYR A 472 -3.51 -7.17 0.20
N GLY A 473 -2.88 -7.94 -0.67
CA GLY A 473 -3.43 -8.25 -1.99
C GLY A 473 -4.55 -9.29 -1.90
N LEU A 474 -5.50 -9.24 -2.82
CA LEU A 474 -6.53 -10.28 -2.97
C LEU A 474 -6.33 -11.02 -4.30
N LEU A 475 -6.32 -12.35 -4.23
CA LEU A 475 -6.23 -13.25 -5.38
C LEU A 475 -7.53 -14.04 -5.50
N LEU A 476 -8.28 -13.77 -6.58
CA LEU A 476 -9.50 -14.47 -6.94
C LEU A 476 -9.21 -15.51 -8.02
N GLU A 477 -9.75 -16.71 -7.87
CA GLU A 477 -9.80 -17.73 -8.92
C GLU A 477 -11.25 -17.95 -9.35
N ILE A 478 -11.48 -17.93 -10.66
CA ILE A 478 -12.77 -18.26 -11.28
C ILE A 478 -12.62 -19.50 -12.17
N LEU A 479 -13.68 -20.29 -12.25
CA LEU A 479 -13.77 -21.46 -13.12
C LEU A 479 -14.85 -21.23 -14.18
N ARG A 480 -14.63 -21.76 -15.37
CA ARG A 480 -15.66 -21.79 -16.40
C ARG A 480 -16.78 -22.75 -15.99
N LEU A 481 -18.02 -22.42 -16.36
CA LEU A 481 -19.20 -23.27 -16.17
C LEU A 481 -19.33 -24.34 -17.26
#